data_AF-A0A2X2X6P1-F1
#
_entry.id   AF-A0A2X2X6P1-F1
#
_cell.length_a   1.000
_cell.length_b   1.000
_cell.length_c   1.000
_cell.angle_alpha   90.00
_cell.angle_beta   90.00
_cell.angle_gamma   90.00
#
_symmetry.space_group_name_H-M   'P 1'
#
loop_
_entity.id
_entity.type
_entity.pdbx_description
1 polymer ?
#
loop_
_entity_poly.entity_id
_entity_poly.type
_entity_poly.pdbx_seq_one_letter_code
_entity_poly.pdbx_strand_id
1 'polypeptide(L)'
;MSQIAAEARLSVGQIYRYFASKDAIIEEMIRRIIDYRITQIEDKTQTERIPGILAWRQTLSEDDDALMLEMAAESTRNPHVAAMLEEADARMFDNACAHLRKTCPQLSEARIRCCVEVIATMMEGAVYRRLTPQKSDPDALQEIYRDIVTMLVNG
;
A
#
# COMPACT_ATOMS: atom_id res chain seq x y z
N MET A 1 20.43 -10.18 -12.41
CA MET A 1 21.46 -9.14 -12.17
C MET A 1 21.90 -8.41 -13.41
N SER A 2 22.36 -9.08 -14.47
CA SER A 2 22.89 -8.40 -15.66
C SER A 2 21.92 -7.40 -16.32
N GLN A 3 20.62 -7.70 -16.34
CA GLN A 3 19.60 -6.76 -16.84
C GLN A 3 19.49 -5.49 -15.97
N ILE A 4 19.47 -5.65 -14.63
CA ILE A 4 19.43 -4.51 -13.69
C ILE A 4 20.68 -3.65 -13.86
N ALA A 5 21.85 -4.28 -14.02
CA ALA A 5 23.12 -3.59 -14.28
C ALA A 5 23.07 -2.77 -15.57
N ALA A 6 22.57 -3.36 -16.65
CA ALA A 6 22.40 -2.68 -17.93
C ALA A 6 21.45 -1.47 -17.83
N GLU A 7 20.29 -1.65 -17.19
CA GLU A 7 19.29 -0.60 -17.00
C GLU A 7 19.84 0.56 -16.15
N ALA A 8 20.52 0.23 -15.05
CA ALA A 8 21.16 1.22 -14.17
C ALA A 8 22.42 1.86 -14.76
N ARG A 9 22.88 1.41 -15.94
CA ARG A 9 24.16 1.79 -16.55
C ARG A 9 25.36 1.58 -15.60
N LEU A 10 25.31 0.50 -14.83
CA LEU A 10 26.35 0.06 -13.89
C LEU A 10 26.91 -1.30 -14.30
N SER A 11 28.13 -1.60 -13.86
CA SER A 11 28.62 -2.98 -13.92
C SER A 11 27.96 -3.84 -12.84
N VAL A 12 27.84 -5.14 -13.10
CA VAL A 12 27.35 -6.12 -12.11
C VAL A 12 28.18 -6.06 -10.82
N GLY A 13 29.50 -5.86 -10.92
CA GLY A 13 30.38 -5.71 -9.77
C GLY A 13 30.17 -4.41 -8.98
N GLN A 14 29.61 -3.34 -9.56
CA GLN A 14 29.20 -2.15 -8.82
C GLN A 14 27.91 -2.39 -8.03
N ILE A 15 26.95 -3.12 -8.60
CA ILE A 15 25.70 -3.47 -7.88
C ILE A 15 25.99 -4.38 -6.69
N TYR A 16 26.83 -5.40 -6.87
CA TYR A 16 27.17 -6.32 -5.78
C TYR A 16 27.88 -5.66 -4.58
N ARG A 17 28.41 -4.44 -4.72
CA ARG A 17 28.95 -3.69 -3.56
C ARG A 17 27.86 -3.20 -2.61
N TYR A 18 26.65 -2.99 -3.12
CA TYR A 18 25.52 -2.47 -2.36
C TYR A 18 24.49 -3.55 -2.04
N PHE A 19 24.31 -4.53 -2.94
CA PHE A 19 23.29 -5.56 -2.81
C PHE A 19 23.88 -6.95 -2.99
N ALA A 20 23.73 -7.81 -1.98
CA ALA A 20 24.25 -9.17 -2.02
C ALA A 20 23.55 -10.06 -3.06
N SER A 21 22.31 -9.77 -3.42
CA SER A 21 21.49 -10.56 -4.34
C SER A 21 20.43 -9.70 -5.03
N LYS A 22 19.66 -10.30 -5.95
CA LYS A 22 18.51 -9.63 -6.59
C LYS A 22 17.41 -9.42 -5.56
N ASP A 23 17.25 -10.38 -4.66
CA ASP A 23 16.24 -10.35 -3.61
C ASP A 23 16.52 -9.19 -2.64
N ALA A 24 17.78 -8.91 -2.32
CA ALA A 24 18.16 -7.74 -1.53
C ALA A 24 17.78 -6.40 -2.19
N ILE A 25 17.77 -6.32 -3.53
CA ILE A 25 17.28 -5.12 -4.24
C ILE A 25 15.76 -5.02 -4.09
N ILE A 26 15.05 -6.13 -4.29
CA ILE A 26 13.59 -6.19 -4.20
C ILE A 26 13.13 -5.82 -2.78
N GLU A 27 13.79 -6.35 -1.76
CA GLU A 27 13.55 -6.02 -0.35
C GLU A 27 13.65 -4.52 -0.09
N GLU A 28 14.73 -3.88 -0.57
CA GLU A 28 14.90 -2.44 -0.40
C GLU A 28 13.90 -1.62 -1.23
N MET A 29 13.48 -2.11 -2.39
CA MET A 29 12.40 -1.47 -3.15
C MET A 29 11.07 -1.52 -2.38
N ILE A 30 10.72 -2.67 -1.80
CA ILE A 30 9.49 -2.81 -1.00
C ILE A 30 9.57 -1.95 0.25
N ARG A 31 10.70 -1.97 0.97
CA ARG A 31 10.94 -1.10 2.12
C ARG A 31 10.71 0.37 1.75
N ARG A 32 11.29 0.84 0.64
CA ARG A 32 11.10 2.21 0.11
C ARG A 32 9.63 2.51 -0.18
N ILE A 33 8.91 1.58 -0.82
CA ILE A 33 7.49 1.74 -1.15
C ILE A 33 6.65 1.92 0.12
N ILE A 34 6.87 1.06 1.12
CA ILE A 34 6.16 1.11 2.40
C ILE A 34 6.48 2.40 3.16
N ASP A 35 7.75 2.78 3.25
CA ASP A 35 8.16 4.03 3.88
C ASP A 35 7.48 5.23 3.21
N TYR A 36 7.46 5.26 1.87
CA TYR A 36 6.78 6.32 1.15
C TYR A 36 5.27 6.35 1.43
N ARG A 37 4.60 5.20 1.41
CA ARG A 37 3.16 5.10 1.73
C ARG A 37 2.85 5.53 3.16
N ILE A 38 3.67 5.15 4.14
CA ILE A 38 3.55 5.61 5.53
C ILE A 38 3.64 7.14 5.61
N THR A 39 4.62 7.76 4.94
CA THR A 39 4.71 9.24 4.95
C THR A 39 3.46 9.90 4.37
N GLN A 40 2.80 9.28 3.39
CA GLN A 40 1.57 9.85 2.83
C GLN A 40 0.39 9.72 3.81
N ILE A 41 0.31 8.64 4.58
CA ILE A 41 -0.68 8.47 5.66
C ILE A 41 -0.53 9.60 6.69
N GLU A 42 0.72 9.92 7.08
CA GLU A 42 0.99 10.94 8.08
C GLU A 42 0.80 12.38 7.59
N ASP A 43 1.26 12.68 6.37
CA ASP A 43 1.44 14.06 5.89
C ASP A 43 0.23 14.59 5.09
N LYS A 44 -0.52 13.69 4.42
CA LYS A 44 -1.53 14.09 3.41
C LYS A 44 -2.84 13.35 3.46
N THR A 45 -2.96 12.25 4.19
CA THR A 45 -4.16 11.40 4.18
C THR A 45 -5.01 11.68 5.40
N GLN A 46 -5.82 12.74 5.35
CA GLN A 46 -6.96 12.82 6.26
C GLN A 46 -7.98 11.76 5.84
N THR A 47 -8.67 11.15 6.81
CA THR A 47 -9.75 10.18 6.56
C THR A 47 -10.75 10.67 5.50
N GLU A 48 -10.96 11.97 5.40
CA GLU A 48 -11.80 12.65 4.41
C GLU A 48 -11.38 12.46 2.95
N ARG A 49 -10.10 12.17 2.67
CA ARG A 49 -9.58 11.96 1.31
C ARG A 49 -9.72 10.52 0.82
N ILE A 50 -9.87 9.56 1.74
CA ILE A 50 -9.99 8.12 1.41
C ILE A 50 -11.09 7.86 0.38
N PRO A 51 -12.31 8.45 0.49
CA PRO A 51 -13.35 8.25 -0.51
C PRO A 51 -12.93 8.64 -1.94
N GLY A 52 -12.21 9.75 -2.07
CA GLY A 52 -11.71 10.22 -3.37
C GLY A 52 -10.58 9.33 -3.90
N ILE A 53 -9.69 8.88 -3.04
CA ILE A 53 -8.63 7.94 -3.44
C ILE A 53 -9.24 6.65 -3.99
N LEU A 54 -10.24 6.09 -3.30
CA LEU A 54 -10.92 4.86 -3.70
C LEU A 54 -11.74 5.03 -4.98
N ALA A 55 -12.54 6.10 -5.08
CA ALA A 55 -13.45 6.31 -6.20
C ALA A 55 -12.74 6.57 -7.54
N TRP A 56 -11.63 7.31 -7.52
CA TRP A 56 -10.79 7.56 -8.70
C TRP A 56 -9.64 6.56 -8.85
N ARG A 57 -9.51 5.63 -7.89
CA ARG A 57 -8.40 4.67 -7.83
C ARG A 57 -7.05 5.36 -7.98
N GLN A 58 -6.88 6.45 -7.22
CA GLN A 58 -5.65 7.22 -7.22
C GLN A 58 -4.51 6.36 -6.67
N THR A 59 -3.34 6.46 -7.29
CA THR A 59 -2.14 5.80 -6.81
C THR A 59 -1.00 6.80 -6.68
N LEU A 60 -0.06 6.47 -5.81
CA LEU A 60 1.19 7.21 -5.64
C LEU A 60 2.21 6.87 -6.74
N SER A 61 2.19 5.65 -7.26
CA SER A 61 3.10 5.15 -8.30
C SER A 61 2.52 3.87 -8.92
N GLU A 62 2.30 3.88 -10.24
CA GLU A 62 1.80 2.71 -10.97
C GLU A 62 2.83 1.56 -10.98
N ASP A 63 4.11 1.90 -11.08
CA ASP A 63 5.21 0.92 -11.07
C ASP A 63 5.32 0.24 -9.70
N ASP A 64 5.12 1.00 -8.61
CA ASP A 64 5.17 0.45 -7.26
C ASP A 64 3.97 -0.48 -7.01
N ASP A 65 2.78 -0.12 -7.50
CA ASP A 65 1.60 -0.98 -7.45
C ASP A 65 1.81 -2.28 -8.23
N ALA A 66 2.38 -2.20 -9.44
CA ALA A 66 2.68 -3.36 -10.26
C ALA A 66 3.68 -4.28 -9.56
N LEU A 67 4.75 -3.73 -8.98
CA LEU A 67 5.71 -4.51 -8.20
C LEU A 67 5.04 -5.20 -7.02
N MET A 68 4.21 -4.50 -6.24
CA MET A 68 3.52 -5.11 -5.10
C MET A 68 2.58 -6.24 -5.52
N LEU A 69 1.93 -6.15 -6.68
CA LEU A 69 1.11 -7.23 -7.24
C LEU A 69 1.96 -8.45 -7.64
N GLU A 70 3.12 -8.24 -8.27
CA GLU A 70 4.06 -9.33 -8.57
C GLU A 70 4.57 -10.01 -7.30
N MET A 71 4.86 -9.23 -6.25
CA MET A 71 5.32 -9.74 -4.97
C MET A 71 4.22 -10.51 -4.24
N ALA A 72 2.97 -10.04 -4.29
CA ALA A 72 1.83 -10.77 -3.76
C ALA A 72 1.69 -12.14 -4.44
N ALA A 73 1.83 -12.20 -5.77
CA ALA A 73 1.81 -13.48 -6.49
C ALA A 73 3.00 -14.38 -6.10
N GLU A 74 4.21 -13.84 -6.00
CA GLU A 74 5.42 -14.58 -5.65
C GLU A 74 5.37 -15.15 -4.21
N SER A 75 4.77 -14.40 -3.27
CA SER A 75 4.65 -14.81 -1.87
C SER A 75 3.94 -16.16 -1.68
N THR A 76 3.06 -16.53 -2.61
CA THR A 76 2.32 -17.80 -2.58
C THR A 76 3.22 -19.03 -2.76
N ARG A 77 4.45 -18.85 -3.24
CA ARG A 77 5.43 -19.91 -3.51
C ARG A 77 6.82 -19.64 -2.93
N ASN A 78 7.05 -18.46 -2.36
CA ASN A 78 8.33 -18.03 -1.83
C ASN A 78 8.17 -17.54 -0.37
N PRO A 79 8.51 -18.39 0.63
CA PRO A 79 8.34 -18.06 2.04
C PRO A 79 9.09 -16.81 2.50
N HIS A 80 10.22 -16.49 1.86
CA HIS A 80 10.99 -15.30 2.16
C HIS A 80 10.24 -14.03 1.75
N VAL A 81 9.64 -14.04 0.55
CA VAL A 81 8.79 -12.93 0.08
C VAL A 81 7.52 -12.81 0.91
N ALA A 82 6.92 -13.94 1.33
CA ALA A 82 5.76 -13.93 2.21
C ALA A 82 6.05 -13.24 3.56
N ALA A 83 7.17 -13.61 4.21
CA ALA A 83 7.56 -13.00 5.48
C ALA A 83 7.82 -11.48 5.34
N MET A 84 8.44 -11.07 4.24
CA MET A 84 8.67 -9.65 3.94
C MET A 84 7.36 -8.88 3.73
N LEU A 85 6.38 -9.45 3.02
CA LEU A 85 5.08 -8.81 2.85
C LEU A 85 4.29 -8.75 4.16
N GLU A 86 4.37 -9.78 5.00
CA GLU A 86 3.76 -9.77 6.34
C GLU A 86 4.35 -8.66 7.22
N GLU A 87 5.67 -8.46 7.20
CA GLU A 87 6.32 -7.35 7.92
C GLU A 87 5.88 -5.98 7.36
N ALA A 88 5.83 -5.86 6.04
CA ALA A 88 5.39 -4.64 5.35
C ALA A 88 3.93 -4.27 5.70
N ASP A 89 3.04 -5.27 5.68
CA ASP A 89 1.63 -5.12 6.04
C ASP A 89 1.47 -4.71 7.51
N ALA A 90 2.12 -5.43 8.44
CA ALA A 90 2.08 -5.10 9.86
C ALA A 90 2.52 -3.65 10.13
N ARG A 91 3.60 -3.19 9.48
CA ARG A 91 4.07 -1.81 9.59
C ARG A 91 3.04 -0.80 9.07
N MET A 92 2.42 -1.06 7.92
CA MET A 92 1.37 -0.20 7.36
C MET A 92 0.15 -0.15 8.28
N PHE A 93 -0.30 -1.31 8.75
CA PHE A 93 -1.44 -1.48 9.63
C PHE A 93 -1.27 -0.72 10.95
N ASP A 94 -0.11 -0.87 11.60
CA ASP A 94 0.17 -0.19 12.87
C ASP A 94 0.24 1.33 12.71
N ASN A 95 0.82 1.83 11.61
CA ASN A 95 0.84 3.26 11.31
C ASN A 95 -0.57 3.82 11.05
N ALA A 96 -1.40 3.09 10.29
CA ALA A 96 -2.79 3.47 10.06
C ALA A 96 -3.62 3.46 11.36
N CYS A 97 -3.41 2.47 12.24
CA CYS A 97 -4.04 2.44 13.57
C CYS A 97 -3.58 3.63 14.41
N ALA A 98 -2.29 3.95 14.42
CA ALA A 98 -1.75 5.10 15.13
C ALA A 98 -2.33 6.43 14.61
N HIS A 99 -2.51 6.56 13.29
CA HIS A 99 -3.15 7.71 12.68
C HIS A 99 -4.63 7.81 13.13
N LEU A 100 -5.41 6.74 12.98
CA LEU A 100 -6.83 6.76 13.32
C LEU A 100 -7.08 6.98 14.82
N ARG A 101 -6.20 6.46 15.70
CA ARG A 101 -6.25 6.73 17.14
C ARG A 101 -6.07 8.21 17.47
N LYS A 102 -5.26 8.94 16.68
CA LYS A 102 -5.06 10.39 16.86
C LYS A 102 -6.24 11.21 16.34
N THR A 103 -6.83 10.81 15.19
CA THR A 103 -7.90 11.58 14.53
C THR A 103 -9.30 11.22 15.03
N CYS A 104 -9.49 10.04 15.60
CA CYS A 104 -10.76 9.55 16.14
C CYS A 104 -10.57 9.00 17.56
N PRO A 105 -10.20 9.83 18.55
CA PRO A 105 -9.87 9.39 19.92
C PRO A 105 -11.07 8.78 20.67
N GLN A 106 -12.29 8.97 20.17
CA GLN A 106 -13.51 8.37 20.71
C GLN A 106 -13.64 6.86 20.43
N LEU A 107 -12.92 6.33 19.44
CA LEU A 107 -13.03 4.93 19.04
C LEU A 107 -12.26 4.02 19.99
N SER A 108 -12.83 2.84 20.27
CA SER A 108 -12.10 1.79 20.97
C SER A 108 -10.97 1.20 20.11
N GLU A 109 -9.94 0.65 20.75
CA GLU A 109 -8.82 0.01 20.05
C GLU A 109 -9.28 -1.11 19.10
N ALA A 110 -10.25 -1.94 19.54
CA ALA A 110 -10.81 -2.99 18.70
C ALA A 110 -11.50 -2.41 17.45
N ARG A 111 -12.24 -1.29 17.60
CA ARG A 111 -12.90 -0.63 16.48
C ARG A 111 -11.88 -0.05 15.51
N ILE A 112 -10.83 0.61 16.00
CA ILE A 112 -9.74 1.17 15.18
C ILE A 112 -9.13 0.09 14.30
N ARG A 113 -8.75 -1.06 14.88
CA ARG A 113 -8.17 -2.17 14.13
C ARG A 113 -9.10 -2.68 13.04
N CYS A 114 -10.39 -2.86 13.33
CA CYS A 114 -11.38 -3.27 12.33
C CYS A 114 -11.56 -2.22 11.22
N CYS A 115 -11.56 -0.93 11.55
CA CYS A 115 -11.66 0.13 10.54
C CYS A 115 -10.46 0.11 9.60
N VAL A 116 -9.25 -0.03 10.14
CA VAL A 116 -8.02 -0.10 9.35
C VAL A 116 -8.03 -1.31 8.43
N GLU A 117 -8.42 -2.49 8.93
CA GLU A 117 -8.54 -3.72 8.13
C GLU A 117 -9.47 -3.54 6.91
N VAL A 118 -10.66 -2.97 7.13
CA VAL A 118 -11.65 -2.74 6.07
C VAL A 118 -11.13 -1.70 5.06
N ILE A 119 -10.49 -0.62 5.54
CA ILE A 119 -9.92 0.41 4.67
C ILE A 119 -8.76 -0.16 3.84
N ALA A 120 -7.85 -0.93 4.45
CA ALA A 120 -6.74 -1.58 3.76
C ALA A 120 -7.26 -2.51 2.65
N THR A 121 -8.25 -3.35 2.97
CA THR A 121 -8.91 -4.23 2.00
C THR A 121 -9.49 -3.44 0.81
N MET A 122 -10.16 -2.32 1.07
CA MET A 122 -10.69 -1.47 0.00
C MET A 122 -9.59 -0.83 -0.87
N MET A 123 -8.50 -0.37 -0.26
CA MET A 123 -7.37 0.24 -0.96
C MET A 123 -6.66 -0.77 -1.86
N GLU A 124 -6.34 -1.95 -1.35
CA GLU A 124 -5.72 -3.03 -2.13
C GLU A 124 -6.64 -3.51 -3.25
N GLY A 125 -7.93 -3.67 -2.95
CA GLY A 125 -8.95 -3.96 -3.95
C GLY A 125 -9.02 -2.88 -5.03
N ALA A 126 -8.90 -1.61 -4.67
CA ALA A 126 -8.89 -0.50 -5.63
C ALA A 126 -7.67 -0.60 -6.57
N VAL A 127 -6.47 -0.86 -6.03
CA VAL A 127 -5.25 -1.11 -6.82
C VAL A 127 -5.46 -2.23 -7.83
N TYR A 128 -5.98 -3.39 -7.40
CA TYR A 128 -6.23 -4.50 -8.30
C TYR A 128 -7.28 -4.17 -9.37
N ARG A 129 -8.33 -3.43 -9.03
CA ARG A 129 -9.39 -3.04 -9.97
C ARG A 129 -8.90 -2.05 -11.03
N ARG A 130 -7.80 -1.31 -10.82
CA ARG A 130 -7.18 -0.41 -11.81
C ARG A 130 -6.75 -1.13 -13.09
N LEU A 131 -6.46 -2.43 -13.02
CA LEU A 131 -6.12 -3.26 -14.17
C LEU A 131 -7.25 -3.39 -15.21
N THR A 132 -8.46 -2.92 -14.88
CA THR A 132 -9.60 -2.94 -15.79
C THR A 132 -10.32 -1.59 -15.82
N PRO A 133 -10.92 -1.21 -16.97
CA PRO A 133 -11.69 0.02 -17.06
C PRO A 133 -12.75 0.12 -15.97
N GLN A 134 -12.86 1.32 -15.40
CA GLN A 134 -13.89 1.63 -14.42
C GLN A 134 -15.26 1.68 -15.11
N LYS A 135 -16.24 1.00 -14.52
CA LYS A 135 -17.59 0.82 -15.10
C LYS A 135 -18.63 1.80 -14.55
N SER A 136 -18.27 2.58 -13.53
CA SER A 136 -19.17 3.43 -12.76
C SER A 136 -18.58 4.82 -12.63
N ASP A 137 -19.43 5.82 -12.57
CA ASP A 137 -19.03 7.22 -12.38
C ASP A 137 -18.24 7.39 -11.06
N PRO A 138 -16.99 7.90 -11.11
CA PRO A 138 -16.20 8.18 -9.91
C PRO A 138 -16.91 9.12 -8.93
N ASP A 139 -17.65 10.13 -9.39
CA ASP A 139 -18.34 11.07 -8.49
C ASP A 139 -19.40 10.35 -7.65
N ALA A 140 -20.21 9.50 -8.29
CA ALA A 140 -21.20 8.67 -7.60
C ALA A 140 -20.56 7.64 -6.66
N LEU A 141 -19.41 7.08 -7.03
CA LEU A 141 -18.66 6.17 -6.17
C LEU A 141 -18.06 6.87 -4.94
N GLN A 142 -17.62 8.12 -5.08
CA GLN A 142 -17.06 8.87 -3.96
C GLN A 142 -18.05 9.00 -2.82
N GLU A 143 -19.32 9.30 -3.12
CA GLU A 143 -20.35 9.43 -2.10
C GLU A 143 -20.62 8.08 -1.39
N ILE A 144 -20.63 6.97 -2.13
CA ILE A 144 -20.75 5.64 -1.51
C ILE A 144 -19.55 5.35 -0.59
N TYR A 145 -18.32 5.62 -1.03
CA TYR A 145 -17.15 5.42 -0.18
C TYR A 145 -17.14 6.37 1.01
N ARG A 146 -17.67 7.59 0.87
CA ARG A 146 -17.82 8.56 1.98
C ARG A 146 -18.76 8.01 3.04
N ASP A 147 -19.90 7.45 2.64
CA ASP A 147 -20.86 6.84 3.57
C ASP A 147 -20.23 5.67 4.33
N ILE A 148 -19.50 4.79 3.61
CA ILE A 148 -18.80 3.65 4.22
C ILE A 148 -17.75 4.13 5.23
N VAL A 149 -16.87 5.06 4.82
CA VAL A 149 -15.80 5.58 5.70
C VAL A 149 -16.40 6.29 6.92
N THR A 150 -17.45 7.08 6.74
CA THR A 150 -18.17 7.77 7.82
C THR A 150 -18.77 6.76 8.80
N MET A 151 -19.42 5.71 8.31
CA MET A 151 -19.94 4.61 9.14
C MET A 151 -18.83 3.91 9.94
N LEU A 152 -17.65 3.73 9.34
CA LEU A 152 -16.52 3.10 10.03
C LEU A 152 -16.05 3.95 11.22
N VAL A 153 -15.87 5.27 11.03
CA VAL A 153 -15.25 6.14 12.04
C VAL A 153 -16.21 6.80 13.05
N ASN A 154 -17.52 6.70 12.82
CA ASN A 154 -18.55 7.21 13.73
C ASN A 154 -19.27 6.11 14.53
N GLY A 155 -19.02 4.84 14.22
CA GLY A 155 -19.65 3.67 14.86
C GLY A 155 -18.96 3.20 16.13
#